data_AF-A0A7C6YRV8-F1
#
_entry.id   AF-A0A7C6YRV8-F1
#
_cell.length_a   1.000
_cell.length_b   1.000
_cell.length_c   1.000
_cell.angle_alpha   90.00
_cell.angle_beta   90.00
_cell.angle_gamma   90.00
#
_symmetry.space_group_name_H-M   'P 1'
#
loop_
_entity.id
_entity.type
_entity.pdbx_description
1 polymer ?
#
loop_
_entity_poly.entity_id
_entity_poly.type
_entity_poly.pdbx_seq_one_letter_code
_entity_poly.pdbx_strand_id
1 'polypeptide(L)'
;MNLNPDARQETAWPAAQEIPKGMSPTTLRLIVTYLQKAKGPEDIDTISEGTGLAYQTVHRYVSFLDQEGVVEVDLVYGKVGRPLKRFFIAT
;
A
#
# COMPACT_ATOMS: atom_id res chain seq x y z
N MET A 1 -36.49 -10.70 -3.98
CA MET A 1 -35.28 -11.08 -3.22
C MET A 1 -34.12 -10.87 -4.17
N ASN A 2 -33.53 -9.67 -4.19
CA ASN A 2 -32.49 -9.34 -5.15
C ASN A 2 -31.19 -9.98 -4.66
N LEU A 3 -30.89 -11.18 -5.16
CA LEU A 3 -29.56 -11.76 -5.08
C LEU A 3 -28.77 -11.09 -6.21
N ASN A 4 -28.07 -10.00 -5.90
CA ASN A 4 -27.01 -9.50 -6.78
C ASN A 4 -25.89 -10.54 -6.78
N PRO A 5 -25.64 -11.29 -7.87
CA PRO A 5 -24.58 -12.29 -7.93
C PRO A 5 -23.22 -11.67 -8.33
N ASP A 6 -23.17 -10.34 -8.41
CA ASP A 6 -22.05 -9.56 -8.94
C ASP A 6 -21.46 -8.60 -7.88
N ALA A 7 -21.34 -9.07 -6.63
CA ALA A 7 -20.60 -8.38 -5.58
C ALA A 7 -19.09 -8.71 -5.64
N ARG A 8 -18.57 -9.03 -6.83
CA ARG A 8 -17.14 -9.28 -6.99
C ARG A 8 -16.46 -7.93 -7.23
N GLN A 9 -15.87 -7.43 -6.14
CA GLN A 9 -14.84 -6.38 -6.13
C GLN A 9 -15.36 -4.95 -6.39
N GLU A 10 -16.15 -4.41 -5.47
CA GLU A 10 -16.09 -2.96 -5.22
C GLU A 10 -14.64 -2.65 -4.82
N THR A 11 -13.93 -1.89 -5.65
CA THR A 11 -12.48 -1.63 -5.59
C THR A 11 -11.94 -1.51 -4.16
N ALA A 12 -10.84 -2.21 -3.86
CA ALA A 12 -10.06 -2.10 -2.61
C ALA A 12 -9.37 -0.72 -2.48
N TRP A 13 -10.11 0.36 -2.68
CA TRP A 13 -9.66 1.72 -2.50
C TRP A 13 -10.47 2.34 -1.37
N PRO A 14 -9.84 2.83 -0.30
CA PRO A 14 -10.56 3.40 0.83
C PRO A 14 -11.35 4.62 0.40
N ALA A 15 -12.62 4.70 0.83
CA ALA A 15 -13.44 5.87 0.64
C ALA A 15 -12.78 7.08 1.33
N ALA A 16 -13.04 8.29 0.82
CA ALA A 16 -12.38 9.50 1.36
C ALA A 16 -12.61 9.71 2.87
N GLN A 17 -13.73 9.22 3.41
CA GLN A 17 -14.05 9.29 4.84
C GLN A 17 -13.26 8.29 5.69
N GLU A 18 -12.75 7.22 5.09
CA GLU A 18 -11.99 6.15 5.77
C GLU A 18 -10.50 6.49 5.88
N ILE A 19 -10.02 7.41 5.04
CA ILE A 19 -8.63 7.88 5.09
C ILE A 19 -8.40 8.70 6.37
N PRO A 20 -7.42 8.33 7.22
CA PRO A 20 -7.14 9.04 8.47
C PRO A 20 -6.84 10.53 8.28
N LYS A 21 -7.30 11.35 9.23
CA LYS A 21 -6.97 12.79 9.24
C LYS A 21 -5.45 12.99 9.20
N GLY A 22 -4.99 13.90 8.35
CA GLY A 22 -3.55 14.14 8.11
C GLY A 22 -2.93 13.23 7.05
N MET A 23 -3.72 12.38 6.41
CA MET A 23 -3.34 11.67 5.18
C MET A 23 -4.05 12.27 3.96
N SER A 24 -3.33 12.31 2.84
CA SER A 24 -3.79 12.87 1.58
C SER A 24 -4.17 11.75 0.62
N PRO A 25 -5.40 11.74 0.07
CA PRO A 25 -5.80 10.79 -0.96
C PRO A 25 -4.89 10.83 -2.20
N THR A 26 -4.37 12.02 -2.54
CA THR A 26 -3.44 12.19 -3.67
C THR A 26 -2.09 11.51 -3.39
N THR A 27 -1.60 11.60 -2.14
CA THR A 27 -0.35 10.93 -1.74
C THR A 27 -0.54 9.41 -1.68
N LEU A 28 -1.68 8.92 -1.21
CA LEU A 28 -2.03 7.48 -1.30
C LEU A 28 -1.98 7.01 -2.76
N ARG A 29 -2.64 7.75 -3.66
CA ARG A 29 -2.68 7.39 -5.09
C ARG A 29 -1.30 7.41 -5.74
N LEU A 30 -0.43 8.35 -5.36
CA LEU A 30 0.95 8.37 -5.82
C LEU A 30 1.69 7.07 -5.46
N ILE A 31 1.61 6.64 -4.19
CA ILE A 31 2.28 5.43 -3.71
C ILE A 31 1.71 4.19 -4.40
N VAL A 32 0.39 4.07 -4.54
CA VAL A 32 -0.23 2.93 -5.24
C VAL A 32 0.16 2.90 -6.71
N THR A 33 0.13 4.06 -7.39
CA THR A 33 0.52 4.14 -8.81
C THR A 33 1.99 3.76 -9.01
N TYR A 34 2.85 4.09 -8.05
CA TYR A 34 4.25 3.68 -8.06
C TYR A 34 4.37 2.16 -7.94
N LEU A 35 3.72 1.56 -6.94
CA LEU A 35 3.76 0.11 -6.69
C LEU A 35 3.15 -0.71 -7.84
N GLN A 36 2.11 -0.21 -8.50
CA GLN A 36 1.53 -0.83 -9.70
C GLN A 36 2.53 -0.93 -10.87
N LYS A 37 3.51 -0.03 -10.94
CA LYS A 37 4.55 0.00 -11.98
C LYS A 37 5.82 -0.73 -11.56
N ALA A 38 5.97 -1.04 -10.27
CA ALA A 38 7.10 -1.79 -9.77
C ALA A 38 7.12 -3.20 -10.36
N LYS A 39 8.31 -3.74 -10.61
CA LYS A 39 8.47 -5.08 -11.21
C LYS A 39 8.43 -6.20 -10.16
N GLY A 40 8.31 -5.84 -8.89
CA GLY A 40 8.26 -6.76 -7.76
C GLY A 40 8.08 -6.00 -6.44
N PRO A 41 8.15 -6.69 -5.29
CA PRO A 41 8.03 -6.08 -3.98
C PRO A 41 9.14 -5.06 -3.70
N GLU A 42 8.77 -3.87 -3.20
CA GLU A 42 9.71 -2.79 -2.88
C GLU A 42 9.71 -2.45 -1.40
N ASP A 43 10.88 -2.14 -0.83
CA ASP A 43 10.97 -1.64 0.54
C ASP A 43 10.65 -0.13 0.63
N ILE A 44 10.53 0.37 1.87
CA ILE A 44 10.14 1.76 2.15
C ILE A 44 11.15 2.75 1.56
N ASP A 45 12.45 2.42 1.61
CA ASP A 45 13.51 3.27 1.08
C ASP A 45 13.39 3.41 -0.44
N THR A 46 13.18 2.29 -1.14
CA THR A 46 13.02 2.27 -2.60
C THR A 46 11.76 3.03 -3.04
N ILE A 47 10.65 2.85 -2.32
CA ILE A 47 9.41 3.61 -2.57
C ILE A 47 9.62 5.10 -2.27
N SER A 48 10.36 5.45 -1.21
CA SER A 48 10.69 6.83 -0.84
C SER A 48 11.49 7.51 -1.95
N GLU A 49 12.53 6.86 -2.45
CA GLU A 49 13.35 7.35 -3.56
C GLU A 49 12.51 7.50 -4.84
N GLY A 50 11.73 6.47 -5.19
CA GLY A 50 10.95 6.44 -6.42
C GLY A 50 9.75 7.40 -6.46
N THR A 51 9.22 7.79 -5.29
CA THR A 51 8.10 8.75 -5.17
C THR A 51 8.55 10.16 -4.81
N GLY A 52 9.80 10.34 -4.34
CA GLY A 52 10.29 11.59 -3.78
C GLY A 52 9.67 11.97 -2.42
N LEU A 53 8.93 11.06 -1.79
CA LEU A 53 8.34 11.27 -0.47
C LEU A 53 9.33 10.93 0.63
N ALA A 54 9.28 11.62 1.77
CA ALA A 54 10.08 11.25 2.93
C ALA A 54 9.75 9.83 3.42
N TYR A 55 10.76 9.09 3.89
CA TYR A 55 10.62 7.73 4.42
C TYR A 55 9.44 7.56 5.38
N GLN A 56 9.31 8.46 6.37
CA GLN A 56 8.24 8.39 7.38
C GLN A 56 6.84 8.60 6.78
N THR A 57 6.75 9.37 5.69
CA THR A 57 5.51 9.50 4.92
C THR A 57 5.19 8.20 4.22
N VAL A 58 6.15 7.60 3.52
CA VAL A 58 5.93 6.30 2.86
C VAL A 58 5.53 5.24 3.87
N HIS A 59 6.29 5.06 4.95
CA HIS A 59 6.03 4.07 5.99
C HIS A 59 4.60 4.18 6.55
N ARG A 60 4.16 5.40 6.90
CA ARG A 60 2.80 5.62 7.39
C ARG A 60 1.74 5.22 6.36
N TYR A 61 1.95 5.55 5.10
CA TYR A 61 0.96 5.32 4.05
C TYR A 61 0.90 3.86 3.61
N VAL A 62 2.03 3.18 3.42
CA VAL A 62 2.04 1.75 3.08
C VAL A 62 1.51 0.89 4.23
N SER A 63 1.70 1.31 5.49
CA SER A 63 1.11 0.62 6.64
C SER A 63 -0.41 0.72 6.65
N PHE A 64 -0.96 1.89 6.30
CA PHE A 64 -2.41 2.05 6.14
C PHE A 64 -2.93 1.22 4.95
N LEU A 65 -2.25 1.27 3.80
CA LEU A 65 -2.64 0.48 2.63
C LEU A 65 -2.61 -1.04 2.90
N ASP A 66 -1.67 -1.52 3.71
CA ASP A 66 -1.56 -2.91 4.17
C ASP A 66 -2.78 -3.27 5.05
N GLN A 67 -3.14 -2.39 5.98
CA GLN A 67 -4.34 -2.56 6.82
C GLN A 67 -5.65 -2.60 6.03
N GLU A 68 -5.75 -1.80 4.97
CA GLU A 68 -6.91 -1.75 4.07
C GLU A 68 -6.89 -2.85 2.99
N GLY A 69 -5.84 -3.70 2.96
CA GLY A 69 -5.71 -4.79 1.98
C GLY A 69 -5.44 -4.33 0.54
N VAL A 70 -4.99 -3.09 0.35
CA VAL A 70 -4.64 -2.54 -0.98
C VAL A 70 -3.26 -3.01 -1.44
N VAL A 71 -2.36 -3.24 -0.47
CA VAL A 71 -1.03 -3.79 -0.70
C VAL A 71 -0.83 -5.02 0.15
N GLU A 72 -0.02 -5.94 -0.34
CA GLU A 72 0.49 -7.08 0.41
C GLU A 72 1.92 -6.82 0.88
N VAL A 73 2.33 -7.53 1.94
CA VAL A 73 3.65 -7.42 2.54
C VAL A 73 4.39 -8.74 2.44
N ASP A 74 5.54 -8.71 1.77
CA ASP A 74 6.55 -9.75 1.84
C ASP A 74 7.54 -9.44 2.98
N LEU A 75 7.78 -10.43 3.85
CA LEU A 75 8.70 -10.32 4.97
C LEU A 75 10.01 -11.02 4.63
N VAL A 76 11.05 -10.23 4.37
CA VAL A 76 12.38 -10.75 4.09
C VAL A 76 13.15 -10.92 5.39
N TYR A 77 13.34 -12.17 5.81
CA TYR A 77 14.11 -12.53 7.00
C TYR A 77 15.61 -12.65 6.67
N GLY A 78 16.43 -11.82 7.30
CA GLY A 78 17.89 -11.93 7.27
C GLY A 78 18.44 -12.91 8.32
N LYS A 79 19.78 -13.07 8.35
CA LYS A 79 20.46 -13.98 9.32
C LYS A 79 20.30 -13.55 10.78
N VAL A 80 20.18 -12.25 11.08
CA VAL A 80 19.94 -11.68 12.42
C VAL A 80 19.23 -10.32 12.26
N GLY A 81 18.13 -10.05 13.00
CA GLY A 81 17.48 -8.73 13.05
C GLY A 81 15.95 -8.76 12.84
N ARG A 82 15.34 -7.56 12.77
CA ARG A 82 13.91 -7.42 12.41
C ARG A 82 13.76 -7.68 10.89
N PRO A 83 12.72 -8.42 10.45
CA PRO A 83 12.48 -8.65 9.03
C PRO A 83 12.23 -7.34 8.29
N LEU A 84 12.73 -7.25 7.05
CA LEU A 84 12.45 -6.14 6.15
C LEU A 84 11.08 -6.35 5.52
N LYS A 85 10.22 -5.32 5.56
CA LYS A 85 8.94 -5.32 4.87
C LYS A 85 9.13 -4.83 3.43
N ARG A 86 8.65 -5.61 2.46
CA ARG A 86 8.53 -5.20 1.06
C ARG A 86 7.07 -5.23 0.64
N PHE A 87 6.63 -4.21 -0.08
CA PHE A 87 5.24 -3.97 -0.41
C PHE A 87 5.01 -4.16 -1.91
N PHE A 88 3.86 -4.73 -2.28
CA PHE A 88 3.40 -4.85 -3.66
C PHE A 88 1.87 -4.80 -3.70
N ILE A 89 1.30 -4.56 -4.88
CA ILE A 89 -0.15 -4.46 -5.04
C ILE A 89 -0.79 -5.82 -4.79
N ALA A 90 -1.84 -5.85 -3.95
CA ALA A 90 -2.67 -7.03 -3.76
C ALA A 90 -3.34 -7.42 -5.08
N THR A 91 -3.29 -8.72 -5.45
CA THR A 91 -3.81 -9.24 -6.73
C THR A 91 -5.23 -9.77 -6.60
#